data_AF-A0A523Q906-F1
#
_entry.id   AF-A0A523Q906-F1
#
_cell.length_a   1.000
_cell.length_b   1.000
_cell.length_c   1.000
_cell.angle_alpha   90.00
_cell.angle_beta   90.00
_cell.angle_gamma   90.00
#
_symmetry.space_group_name_H-M   'P 1'
#
loop_
_entity.id
_entity.type
_entity.pdbx_description
1 polymer ?
#
loop_
_entity_poly.entity_id
_entity_poly.type
_entity_poly.pdbx_seq_one_letter_code
_entity_poly.pdbx_strand_id
1 'polypeptide(L)'
;MKKLLVLMTLAAPLLAQANSNCDKPVNDFDGLYCLNKVYVEADKELNDKYRDLVGLLDSAGKAALKKGQIAWIKQRNSQCSRRDADGFFVNLDCATQQTISRVQFLQDRVRECKSSGCLNSKLD
;
A
#
# COMPACT_ATOMS: atom_id res chain seq x y z
N MET A 1 55.98 -3.64 32.46
CA MET A 1 55.29 -4.81 31.87
C MET A 1 53.96 -4.93 32.59
N LYS A 2 52.75 -4.94 32.02
CA LYS A 2 52.23 -5.22 30.68
C LYS A 2 50.93 -4.41 30.56
N LYS A 3 50.77 -3.59 29.51
CA LYS A 3 49.51 -2.88 29.20
C LYS A 3 48.51 -3.92 28.68
N LEU A 4 47.44 -4.22 29.42
CA LEU A 4 46.31 -4.98 28.86
C LEU A 4 45.37 -3.99 28.17
N LEU A 5 45.45 -3.97 26.84
CA LEU A 5 44.43 -3.38 25.98
C LEU A 5 43.16 -4.24 26.06
N VAL A 6 42.10 -3.68 26.64
CA VAL A 6 40.74 -4.23 26.55
C VAL A 6 40.23 -3.91 25.13
N LEU A 7 40.17 -4.93 24.28
CA LEU A 7 39.57 -4.82 22.95
C LEU A 7 38.04 -4.75 23.11
N MET A 8 37.48 -3.56 22.89
CA MET A 8 36.05 -3.34 22.76
C MET A 8 35.60 -3.91 21.40
N THR A 9 35.03 -5.12 21.38
CA THR A 9 34.36 -5.65 20.20
C THR A 9 32.99 -4.98 20.06
N LEU A 10 32.92 -3.91 19.27
CA LEU A 10 31.65 -3.41 18.76
C LEU A 10 31.05 -4.49 17.83
N ALA A 11 30.11 -5.27 18.33
CA ALA A 11 29.17 -5.99 17.50
C ALA A 11 28.24 -4.94 16.86
N ALA A 12 28.64 -4.37 15.73
CA ALA A 12 27.72 -3.61 14.89
C ALA A 12 26.65 -4.61 14.40
N PRO A 13 25.35 -4.42 14.71
CA PRO A 13 24.33 -5.23 14.07
C PRO A 13 24.43 -4.94 12.58
N LEU A 14 24.83 -5.96 11.81
CA LEU A 14 24.63 -5.98 10.38
C LEU A 14 23.12 -5.81 10.18
N LEU A 15 22.71 -4.57 9.90
CA LEU A 15 21.46 -4.31 9.22
C LEU A 15 21.64 -4.92 7.83
N ALA A 16 21.45 -6.24 7.74
CA ALA A 16 21.28 -6.94 6.49
C ALA A 16 20.01 -6.33 5.89
N GLN A 17 20.19 -5.27 5.11
CA GLN A 17 19.22 -4.87 4.12
C GLN A 17 19.22 -6.03 3.14
N ALA A 18 18.40 -7.04 3.44
CA ALA A 18 18.08 -8.12 2.54
C ALA A 18 17.32 -7.49 1.36
N ASN A 19 18.06 -6.83 0.48
CA ASN A 19 17.62 -6.56 -0.86
C ASN A 19 17.69 -7.91 -1.58
N SER A 20 16.74 -8.79 -1.25
CA SER A 20 16.41 -9.93 -2.10
C SER A 20 16.27 -9.39 -3.50
N ASN A 21 16.94 -10.02 -4.48
CA ASN A 21 16.90 -9.57 -5.85
C ASN A 21 15.46 -9.76 -6.38
N CYS A 22 14.59 -8.75 -6.18
CA CYS A 22 13.18 -8.83 -6.57
C CYS A 22 12.98 -8.95 -8.09
N ASP A 23 14.04 -8.74 -8.87
CA ASP A 23 14.11 -9.08 -10.29
C ASP A 23 14.00 -10.60 -10.54
N LYS A 24 14.55 -11.41 -9.62
CA LYS A 24 14.61 -12.88 -9.73
C LYS A 24 14.42 -13.55 -8.36
N PRO A 25 13.19 -13.58 -7.82
CA PRO A 25 12.90 -14.28 -6.58
C PRO A 25 13.20 -15.78 -6.72
N VAL A 26 13.78 -16.39 -5.68
CA VAL A 26 14.20 -17.80 -5.72
C VAL A 26 13.05 -18.74 -5.34
N ASN A 27 12.11 -18.25 -4.54
CA ASN A 27 10.96 -19.02 -4.07
C ASN A 27 9.75 -18.09 -3.80
N ASP A 28 8.63 -18.70 -3.41
CA ASP A 28 7.37 -17.98 -3.15
C ASP A 28 7.46 -16.99 -1.98
N PHE A 29 8.31 -17.24 -0.97
CA PHE A 29 8.49 -16.32 0.16
C PHE A 29 9.27 -15.07 -0.25
N ASP A 30 10.28 -15.21 -1.12
CA ASP A 30 10.98 -14.06 -1.72
C ASP A 30 10.01 -13.26 -2.61
N GLY A 31 9.21 -13.96 -3.42
CA GLY A 31 8.17 -13.35 -4.25
C GLY A 31 7.16 -12.56 -3.41
N LEU A 32 6.67 -13.15 -2.32
CA LEU A 32 5.74 -12.52 -1.39
C LEU A 32 6.37 -11.29 -0.71
N TYR A 33 7.62 -11.38 -0.26
CA TYR A 33 8.33 -10.26 0.34
C TYR A 33 8.48 -9.08 -0.65
N CYS A 34 8.85 -9.38 -1.89
CA CYS A 34 8.99 -8.38 -2.95
C CYS A 34 7.65 -7.74 -3.32
N LEU A 35 6.60 -8.55 -3.47
CA LEU A 35 5.26 -8.07 -3.75
C LEU A 35 4.71 -7.21 -2.61
N ASN A 36 5.01 -7.55 -1.35
CA ASN A 36 4.64 -6.73 -0.20
C ASN A 36 5.28 -5.34 -0.23
N LYS A 37 6.51 -5.18 -0.72
CA LYS A 37 7.11 -3.85 -0.91
C LYS A 37 6.28 -3.00 -1.88
N VAL A 38 5.85 -3.59 -2.99
CA VAL A 38 5.00 -2.89 -3.99
C VAL A 38 3.63 -2.57 -3.40
N TYR A 39 3.01 -3.52 -2.70
CA TYR A 39 1.72 -3.31 -2.03
C TYR A 39 1.77 -2.15 -1.03
N VAL A 40 2.80 -2.09 -0.19
CA VAL A 40 2.98 -1.04 0.82
C VAL A 40 3.14 0.33 0.16
N GLU A 41 3.90 0.43 -0.93
CA GLU A 41 4.04 1.69 -1.66
C GLU A 41 2.71 2.11 -2.32
N ALA A 42 1.99 1.18 -2.93
CA ALA A 42 0.68 1.46 -3.52
C ALA A 42 -0.36 1.89 -2.46
N ASP A 43 -0.34 1.28 -1.27
CA ASP A 43 -1.23 1.67 -0.16
C ASP A 43 -0.87 3.07 0.38
N LYS A 44 0.42 3.37 0.48
CA LYS A 44 0.89 4.71 0.81
C LYS A 44 0.37 5.74 -0.21
N GLU A 45 0.56 5.48 -1.51
CA GLU A 45 0.09 6.37 -2.56
C GLU A 45 -1.43 6.54 -2.52
N LEU A 46 -2.18 5.46 -2.27
CA LEU A 46 -3.64 5.51 -2.13
C LEU A 46 -4.07 6.47 -1.01
N ASN A 47 -3.41 6.40 0.14
CA ASN A 47 -3.71 7.30 1.26
C ASN A 47 -3.33 8.76 0.95
N ASP A 48 -2.22 8.97 0.25
CA ASP A 48 -1.80 10.30 -0.20
C ASP A 48 -2.82 10.90 -1.19
N LYS A 49 -3.25 10.15 -2.22
CA LYS A 49 -4.26 10.62 -3.18
C LYS A 49 -5.64 10.80 -2.59
N TYR A 50 -6.02 9.95 -1.63
CA TYR A 50 -7.27 10.12 -0.88
C TYR A 50 -7.27 11.45 -0.12
N ARG A 51 -6.17 11.77 0.57
CA ARG A 51 -6.02 13.04 1.30
C ARG A 51 -6.02 14.25 0.35
N ASP A 52 -5.30 14.16 -0.77
CA ASP A 52 -5.30 15.21 -1.80
C ASP A 52 -6.72 15.50 -2.29
N LEU A 53 -7.48 14.46 -2.60
CA LEU A 53 -8.86 14.60 -3.08
C LEU A 53 -9.78 15.16 -2.00
N VAL A 54 -9.68 14.67 -0.76
CA VAL A 54 -10.44 15.20 0.39
C VAL A 54 -10.20 16.70 0.57
N GLY A 55 -8.99 17.19 0.31
CA GLY A 55 -8.64 18.61 0.40
C GLY A 55 -9.36 19.49 -0.62
N LEU A 56 -9.87 18.93 -1.72
CA LEU A 56 -10.54 19.65 -2.81
C LEU A 56 -12.07 19.57 -2.71
N LEU A 57 -12.60 18.63 -1.94
CA LEU A 57 -14.04 18.34 -1.90
C LEU A 57 -14.80 19.17 -0.85
N ASP A 58 -16.06 19.46 -1.16
CA ASP A 58 -17.04 19.94 -0.20
C ASP A 58 -17.51 18.83 0.76
N SER A 59 -18.42 19.17 1.68
CA SER A 59 -18.93 18.23 2.68
C SER A 59 -19.62 17.01 2.07
N ALA A 60 -20.39 17.22 1.00
CA ALA A 60 -21.11 16.15 0.31
C ALA A 60 -20.14 15.20 -0.42
N GLY A 61 -19.16 15.76 -1.12
CA GLY A 61 -18.11 15.02 -1.81
C GLY A 61 -17.25 14.21 -0.85
N LYS A 62 -16.88 14.76 0.30
CA LYS A 62 -16.14 14.03 1.35
C LYS A 62 -16.94 12.83 1.86
N ALA A 63 -18.24 12.98 2.06
CA ALA A 63 -19.11 11.88 2.47
C ALA A 63 -19.22 10.80 1.39
N ALA A 64 -19.41 11.21 0.12
CA ALA A 64 -19.47 10.30 -1.02
C ALA A 64 -18.15 9.53 -1.21
N LEU A 65 -17.01 10.22 -1.23
CA LEU A 65 -15.69 9.60 -1.35
C LEU A 65 -15.42 8.60 -0.22
N LYS A 66 -15.74 8.94 1.03
CA LYS A 66 -15.57 8.03 2.17
C LYS A 66 -16.42 6.76 2.00
N LYS A 67 -17.68 6.91 1.56
CA LYS A 67 -18.58 5.79 1.27
C LYS A 67 -17.99 4.90 0.16
N GLY A 68 -17.56 5.48 -0.96
CA GLY A 68 -16.92 4.76 -2.06
C GLY A 68 -15.63 4.04 -1.62
N GLN A 69 -14.81 4.67 -0.79
CA GLN A 69 -13.57 4.07 -0.28
C GLN A 69 -13.84 2.84 0.61
N ILE A 70 -14.85 2.92 1.50
CA ILE A 70 -15.26 1.78 2.34
C ILE A 70 -15.81 0.64 1.48
N ALA A 71 -16.62 0.96 0.47
CA ALA A 71 -17.15 -0.03 -0.47
C ALA A 71 -16.04 -0.72 -1.25
N TRP A 72 -15.08 0.05 -1.77
CA TRP A 72 -13.90 -0.48 -2.44
C TRP A 72 -13.07 -1.40 -1.54
N ILE A 73 -12.82 -1.02 -0.27
CA ILE A 73 -12.08 -1.89 0.69
C ILE A 73 -12.81 -3.22 0.86
N LYS A 74 -14.13 -3.21 1.02
CA LYS A 74 -14.94 -4.44 1.14
C LYS A 74 -14.82 -5.31 -0.12
N GLN A 75 -14.93 -4.68 -1.29
CA GLN A 75 -14.77 -5.37 -2.57
C GLN A 75 -13.39 -6.02 -2.70
N ARG A 76 -12.30 -5.24 -2.51
CA ARG A 76 -10.92 -5.76 -2.52
C ARG A 76 -10.76 -6.94 -1.57
N ASN A 77 -11.24 -6.81 -0.33
CA ASN A 77 -11.12 -7.88 0.67
C ASN A 77 -11.90 -9.13 0.24
N SER A 78 -13.12 -8.98 -0.30
CA SER A 78 -13.92 -10.13 -0.77
C SER A 78 -13.34 -10.82 -2.01
N GLN A 79 -12.64 -10.06 -2.88
CA GLN A 79 -12.07 -10.59 -4.11
C GLN A 79 -10.67 -11.18 -3.90
N CYS A 80 -9.88 -10.58 -3.01
CA CYS A 80 -8.47 -10.92 -2.83
C CYS A 80 -8.19 -11.71 -1.55
N SER A 81 -9.18 -11.98 -0.71
CA SER A 81 -9.00 -12.80 0.49
C SER A 81 -10.13 -13.80 0.70
N ARG A 82 -9.78 -14.94 1.30
CA ARG A 82 -10.72 -15.98 1.70
C ARG A 82 -10.33 -16.54 3.06
N ARG A 83 -11.31 -17.12 3.76
CA ARG A 83 -11.10 -17.89 4.99
C ARG A 83 -11.71 -19.26 4.81
N ASP A 84 -11.04 -20.27 5.33
CA ASP A 84 -11.53 -21.64 5.41
C ASP A 84 -11.16 -22.24 6.78
N ALA A 85 -11.28 -23.56 6.92
CA ALA A 85 -10.99 -24.25 8.17
C ALA A 85 -9.50 -24.17 8.58
N ASP A 86 -8.59 -24.00 7.63
CA ASP A 86 -7.15 -24.05 7.84
C ASP A 86 -6.53 -22.66 8.05
N GLY A 87 -7.27 -21.59 7.76
CA GLY A 87 -6.86 -20.23 8.10
C GLY A 87 -7.43 -19.13 7.20
N PHE A 88 -6.62 -18.10 6.98
CA PHE A 88 -6.92 -17.02 6.04
C PHE A 88 -5.88 -16.98 4.93
N PHE A 89 -6.35 -16.66 3.74
CA PHE A 89 -5.54 -16.56 2.54
C PHE A 89 -5.72 -15.18 1.95
N VAL A 90 -4.61 -14.59 1.52
CA VAL A 90 -4.60 -13.30 0.82
C VAL A 90 -3.82 -13.49 -0.47
N ASN A 91 -4.48 -13.23 -1.59
CA ASN A 91 -3.79 -13.02 -2.86
C ASN A 91 -3.27 -11.58 -2.86
N LEU A 92 -1.99 -11.42 -2.50
CA LEU A 92 -1.38 -10.10 -2.38
C LEU A 92 -1.21 -9.41 -3.74
N ASP A 93 -1.13 -10.16 -4.84
CA ASP A 93 -1.05 -9.58 -6.19
C ASP A 93 -2.39 -8.95 -6.56
N CYS A 94 -3.49 -9.69 -6.37
CA CYS A 94 -4.84 -9.16 -6.48
C CYS A 94 -5.01 -7.88 -5.64
N ALA A 95 -4.60 -7.92 -4.37
CA ALA A 95 -4.71 -6.75 -3.49
C ALA A 95 -3.88 -5.57 -4.01
N THR A 96 -2.68 -5.81 -4.53
CA THR A 96 -1.80 -4.79 -5.12
C THR A 96 -2.42 -4.17 -6.37
N GLN A 97 -2.90 -4.98 -7.32
CA GLN A 97 -3.52 -4.48 -8.54
C GLN A 97 -4.79 -3.66 -8.24
N GLN A 98 -5.63 -4.13 -7.31
CA GLN A 98 -6.82 -3.40 -6.87
C GLN A 98 -6.46 -2.06 -6.20
N THR A 99 -5.39 -2.02 -5.41
CA THR A 99 -4.88 -0.79 -4.79
C THR A 99 -4.36 0.18 -5.84
N ILE A 100 -3.52 -0.26 -6.79
CA ILE A 100 -3.02 0.58 -7.89
C ILE A 100 -4.17 1.14 -8.73
N SER A 101 -5.16 0.31 -9.08
CA SER A 101 -6.34 0.76 -9.80
C SER A 101 -7.11 1.85 -9.03
N ARG A 102 -7.21 1.71 -7.70
CA ARG A 102 -7.85 2.71 -6.86
C ARG A 102 -7.03 3.99 -6.75
N VAL A 103 -5.69 3.92 -6.70
CA VAL A 103 -4.81 5.10 -6.80
C VAL A 103 -5.11 5.87 -8.07
N GLN A 104 -5.17 5.18 -9.22
CA GLN A 104 -5.46 5.80 -10.51
C GLN A 104 -6.82 6.52 -10.50
N PHE A 105 -7.86 5.87 -9.97
CA PHE A 105 -9.17 6.50 -9.78
C PHE A 105 -9.09 7.80 -8.96
N LEU A 106 -8.40 7.77 -7.81
CA LEU A 106 -8.27 8.94 -6.94
C LEU A 106 -7.49 10.06 -7.65
N GLN A 107 -6.39 9.73 -8.32
CA GLN A 107 -5.58 10.66 -9.10
C GLN A 107 -6.39 11.31 -10.23
N ASP A 108 -7.25 10.55 -10.91
CA ASP A 108 -8.12 11.06 -11.96
C ASP A 108 -9.18 12.02 -11.42
N ARG A 109 -9.76 11.72 -10.26
CA ARG A 109 -10.68 12.62 -9.55
C ARG A 109 -9.98 13.89 -9.06
N VAL A 110 -8.73 13.80 -8.59
CA VAL A 110 -7.91 14.98 -8.24
C VAL A 110 -7.68 15.86 -9.47
N ARG A 111 -7.34 15.27 -10.62
CA ARG A 111 -7.13 16.02 -11.88
C ARG A 111 -8.40 16.72 -12.34
N GLU A 112 -9.53 16.01 -12.28
CA GLU A 112 -10.85 16.57 -12.58
C GLU A 112 -11.18 17.78 -11.70
N CYS A 113 -11.09 17.62 -10.37
CA CYS A 113 -11.32 18.69 -9.40
C CYS A 113 -10.47 19.94 -9.68
N LYS A 114 -9.18 19.75 -10.02
CA LYS A 114 -8.25 20.85 -10.31
C LYS A 114 -8.51 21.53 -11.66
N SER A 115 -9.16 20.85 -12.60
CA SER A 115 -9.38 21.36 -13.96
C SER A 115 -10.73 22.05 -14.12
N SER A 116 -11.82 21.39 -13.69
CA SER A 116 -13.19 21.80 -14.01
C SER A 116 -14.08 21.94 -12.77
N GLY A 117 -13.52 21.79 -11.58
CA GLY A 117 -14.30 21.60 -10.35
C GLY A 117 -14.66 20.12 -10.14
N CYS A 118 -15.00 19.80 -8.89
CA CYS A 118 -15.25 18.42 -8.46
C CYS A 118 -16.65 17.93 -8.84
N LEU A 119 -16.73 16.78 -9.51
CA LEU A 119 -18.01 16.12 -9.82
C LEU A 119 -18.30 15.05 -8.77
N ASN A 120 -19.00 15.44 -7.70
CA ASN A 120 -19.31 14.56 -6.57
C ASN A 120 -20.03 13.26 -6.97
N SER A 121 -20.78 13.25 -8.09
CA SER A 121 -21.48 12.08 -8.62
C SER A 121 -20.57 10.99 -9.21
N LYS A 122 -19.24 11.17 -9.17
CA LYS A 122 -18.25 10.21 -9.69
C LYS A 122 -17.34 9.63 -8.59
N LEU A 123 -17.70 9.81 -7.32
CA LEU A 123 -16.87 9.47 -6.16
C LEU A 123 -17.20 8.13 -5.51
N ASP A 124 -18.37 7.56 -5.82
CA ASP A 124 -18.87 6.30 -5.28
C ASP A 124 -18.81 5.12 -6.28
#